data_AF-A0A0A2LET8-F1
#
_entry.id   AF-A0A0A2LET8-F1
#
_cell.length_a   1.000
_cell.length_b   1.000
_cell.length_c   1.000
_cell.angle_alpha   90.00
_cell.angle_beta   90.00
_cell.angle_gamma   90.00
#
_symmetry.space_group_name_H-M   'P 1'
#
loop_
_entity.id
_entity.type
_entity.pdbx_description
1 polymer ?
#
loop_
_entity_poly.entity_id
_entity_poly.type
_entity_poly.pdbx_seq_one_letter_code
_entity_poly.pdbx_strand_id
1 'polypeptide(L)'
;MKKVCVAIPLHLFKSYLATLIVVSGNWKGAAPVPESNLEALEERLKGDEKDDFLRFLRRMLCWLPEERASAKELLFDPWLMRGLFK
;
A
#
# COMPACT_ATOMS: atom_id res chain seq x y z
N MET A 1 5.68 11.25 -17.21
CA MET A 1 6.45 10.34 -16.33
C MET A 1 5.88 10.44 -14.92
N LYS A 2 5.01 9.51 -14.52
CA LYS A 2 4.40 9.52 -13.18
C LYS A 2 5.39 8.86 -12.22
N LYS A 3 5.95 9.65 -11.31
CA LYS A 3 6.89 9.20 -10.27
C LYS A 3 6.11 8.29 -9.31
N VAL A 4 6.44 7.00 -9.27
CA VAL A 4 5.97 6.07 -8.24
C VAL A 4 6.87 6.24 -7.03
N CYS A 5 6.53 7.19 -6.17
CA CYS A 5 6.91 7.05 -4.76
C CYS A 5 5.68 6.51 -4.03
N VAL A 6 5.89 5.84 -2.90
CA VAL A 6 4.84 5.28 -2.04
C VAL A 6 4.87 6.05 -0.71
N ALA A 7 3.81 6.79 -0.38
CA ALA A 7 3.80 7.77 0.73
C ALA A 7 3.16 7.07 1.92
N ILE A 8 3.79 6.00 2.36
CA ILE A 8 3.55 5.44 3.68
C ILE A 8 4.00 6.51 4.70
N PRO A 9 3.27 6.73 5.81
CA PRO A 9 3.67 7.66 6.85
C PRO A 9 5.16 7.51 7.20
N LEU A 10 5.89 8.63 7.20
CA LEU A 10 7.36 8.71 7.27
C LEU A 10 7.99 7.98 8.48
N HIS A 11 7.21 7.58 9.48
CA HIS A 11 7.67 6.82 10.64
C HIS A 11 7.69 5.30 10.40
N LEU A 12 6.87 4.76 9.49
CA LEU A 12 6.76 3.32 9.26
C LEU A 12 7.71 2.81 8.15
N PHE A 13 8.20 3.69 7.28
CA PHE A 13 9.01 3.33 6.11
C PHE A 13 10.53 3.23 6.36
N LYS A 14 11.00 3.68 7.54
CA LYS A 14 12.44 3.81 7.80
C LYS A 14 13.23 2.50 7.85
N SER A 15 12.60 1.32 7.97
CA SER A 15 13.36 0.08 8.22
C SER A 15 13.52 -0.87 7.03
N TYR A 16 12.65 -0.86 6.01
CA TYR A 16 12.67 -1.92 4.97
C TYR A 16 13.05 -1.47 3.55
N LEU A 17 12.74 -0.24 3.13
CA LEU A 17 12.98 0.20 1.75
C LEU A 17 14.15 1.18 1.60
N ALA A 18 14.58 1.83 2.70
CA ALA A 18 15.75 2.71 2.69
C ALA A 18 17.04 1.96 2.30
N THR A 19 17.19 0.70 2.72
CA THR A 19 18.39 -0.12 2.49
C THR A 19 18.62 -0.52 1.03
N LEU A 20 17.55 -0.60 0.22
CA LEU A 20 17.64 -1.01 -1.19
C LEU A 20 18.17 0.11 -2.10
N ILE A 21 17.77 1.36 -1.82
CA ILE A 21 18.20 2.54 -2.59
C ILE A 21 19.37 3.28 -1.94
N VAL A 22 19.67 3.01 -0.67
CA VAL A 22 20.82 3.58 0.05
C VAL A 22 21.71 2.44 0.56
N VAL A 23 22.85 2.25 -0.10
CA VAL A 23 23.88 1.31 0.35
C VAL A 23 25.04 2.10 0.94
N SER A 24 25.35 1.86 2.20
CA SER A 24 26.43 2.54 2.93
C SER A 24 26.32 4.07 2.92
N GLY A 25 25.09 4.60 3.03
CA GLY A 25 24.83 6.05 3.02
C GLY A 25 24.79 6.71 1.64
N ASN A 26 25.04 5.96 0.56
CA ASN A 26 25.01 6.48 -0.80
C ASN A 26 23.72 6.10 -1.53
N TRP A 27 23.05 7.08 -2.12
CA TRP A 27 21.89 6.87 -2.99
C TRP A 27 22.31 6.23 -4.31
N LYS A 28 21.78 5.05 -4.63
CA LYS A 28 22.13 4.27 -5.82
C LYS A 28 21.19 4.47 -7.02
N GLY A 29 20.21 5.38 -6.91
CA GLY A 29 19.25 5.63 -7.98
C GLY A 29 17.89 4.99 -7.73
N ALA A 30 17.10 4.84 -8.81
CA ALA A 30 15.80 4.18 -8.75
C ALA A 30 15.97 2.66 -8.60
N ALA A 31 15.27 2.06 -7.64
CA ALA A 31 15.14 0.62 -7.59
C ALA A 31 14.24 0.12 -8.74
N PRO A 32 14.53 -1.04 -9.35
CA PRO A 32 13.63 -1.64 -10.31
C PRO A 32 12.29 -1.91 -9.62
N VAL A 33 11.20 -1.45 -10.25
CA VAL A 33 9.85 -1.75 -9.77
C VAL A 33 9.57 -3.22 -10.13
N PRO A 34 9.17 -4.07 -9.17
CA PRO A 34 8.82 -5.44 -9.48
C PRO A 34 7.61 -5.48 -10.43
N GLU A 35 7.58 -6.43 -11.36
CA GLU A 35 6.49 -6.58 -12.34
C GLU A 35 5.18 -7.08 -11.72
N SER A 36 5.20 -7.50 -10.45
CA SER A 36 4.02 -7.94 -9.71
C SER A 36 3.07 -6.79 -9.41
N ASN A 37 1.77 -7.01 -9.63
CA ASN A 37 0.71 -6.09 -9.22
C ASN A 37 0.09 -6.52 -7.88
N LEU A 38 -0.73 -5.64 -7.28
CA LEU A 38 -1.34 -5.87 -5.96
C LEU A 38 -2.26 -7.10 -5.98
N GLU A 39 -2.95 -7.32 -7.09
CA GLU A 39 -3.83 -8.47 -7.33
C GLU A 39 -3.06 -9.79 -7.28
N ALA A 40 -1.86 -9.85 -7.87
CA ALA A 40 -1.03 -11.04 -7.89
C ALA A 40 -0.44 -11.35 -6.51
N LEU A 41 -0.16 -10.32 -5.70
CA LEU A 41 0.39 -10.49 -4.34
C LEU A 41 -0.63 -11.04 -3.34
N GLU A 42 -1.92 -10.77 -3.52
CA GLU A 42 -2.97 -11.30 -2.65
C GLU A 42 -3.45 -12.68 -3.15
N GLU A 43 -2.79 -13.74 -2.71
CA GLU A 43 -3.10 -15.12 -3.12
C GLU A 43 -4.12 -15.82 -2.21
N ARG A 44 -4.37 -15.29 -1.00
CA ARG A 44 -5.18 -15.95 0.03
C ARG A 44 -6.67 -15.73 -0.19
N LEU A 45 -7.09 -14.50 -0.46
CA LEU A 45 -8.49 -14.17 -0.74
C LEU A 45 -8.88 -14.54 -2.18
N LYS A 46 -10.16 -14.85 -2.42
CA LYS A 46 -10.68 -15.23 -3.74
C LYS A 46 -12.03 -14.56 -4.01
N GLY A 47 -12.36 -14.40 -5.29
CA GLY A 47 -13.63 -13.81 -5.74
C GLY A 47 -13.89 -12.43 -5.13
N ASP A 48 -15.15 -12.15 -4.83
CA ASP A 48 -15.62 -10.85 -4.34
C ASP A 48 -14.91 -10.38 -3.06
N GLU A 49 -14.50 -11.30 -2.18
CA GLU A 49 -13.78 -10.94 -0.95
C GLU A 49 -12.39 -10.34 -1.26
N LYS A 50 -11.72 -10.85 -2.29
CA LYS A 50 -10.45 -10.31 -2.78
C LYS A 50 -10.66 -8.94 -3.40
N ASP A 51 -11.69 -8.77 -4.22
CA ASP A 51 -11.97 -7.50 -4.89
C ASP A 51 -12.31 -6.40 -3.87
N ASP A 52 -13.10 -6.74 -2.86
CA ASP A 52 -13.44 -5.84 -1.76
C ASP A 52 -12.21 -5.44 -0.93
N PHE A 53 -11.30 -6.38 -0.66
CA PHE A 53 -10.05 -6.12 0.04
C PHE A 53 -9.11 -5.22 -0.78
N LEU A 54 -8.95 -5.51 -2.07
CA LEU A 54 -8.09 -4.72 -2.95
C LEU A 54 -8.62 -3.30 -3.12
N ARG A 55 -9.95 -3.11 -3.18
CA ARG A 55 -10.57 -1.78 -3.11
C ARG A 55 -10.17 -1.06 -1.83
N PHE A 56 -10.31 -1.71 -0.68
CA PHE A 56 -9.93 -1.14 0.62
C PHE A 56 -8.45 -0.74 0.66
N LEU A 57 -7.54 -1.61 0.21
CA LEU A 57 -6.10 -1.32 0.14
C LEU A 57 -5.79 -0.14 -0.78
N ARG A 58 -6.45 -0.05 -1.95
CA ARG A 58 -6.24 1.08 -2.89
C ARG A 58 -6.62 2.42 -2.28
N ARG A 59 -7.68 2.47 -1.46
CA ARG A 59 -8.07 3.68 -0.70
C ARG A 59 -7.04 4.06 0.36
N MET A 60 -6.44 3.07 1.02
CA MET A 60 -5.42 3.27 2.06
C MET A 60 -4.05 3.67 1.47
N LEU A 61 -3.63 2.99 0.40
CA LEU A 61 -2.31 3.11 -0.23
C LEU A 61 -2.26 4.21 -1.30
N CYS A 62 -3.19 5.17 -1.27
CA CYS A 62 -3.21 6.28 -2.23
C CYS A 62 -2.02 7.22 -2.00
N TRP A 63 -1.32 7.57 -3.08
CA TRP A 63 -0.14 8.44 -3.01
C TRP A 63 -0.52 9.89 -2.69
N LEU A 64 -1.52 10.43 -3.39
CA LEU A 64 -1.98 11.79 -3.18
C LEU A 64 -2.71 11.88 -1.83
N PRO A 65 -2.21 12.68 -0.87
CA PRO A 65 -2.81 12.75 0.45
C PRO A 65 -4.26 13.27 0.41
N GLU A 66 -4.60 14.12 -0.56
CA GLU A 66 -5.95 14.66 -0.75
C GLU A 66 -6.95 13.60 -1.23
N GLU A 67 -6.46 12.56 -1.92
CA GLU A 67 -7.29 11.45 -2.41
C GLU A 67 -7.24 10.25 -1.45
N ARG A 68 -6.34 10.26 -0.46
CA ARG A 68 -6.18 9.17 0.50
C ARG A 68 -7.32 9.18 1.49
N ALA A 69 -7.98 8.03 1.64
CA ALA A 69 -9.00 7.88 2.66
C ALA A 69 -8.39 8.07 4.05
N SER A 70 -9.07 8.86 4.88
CA SER A 70 -8.71 9.07 6.27
C SER A 70 -8.85 7.78 7.08
N ALA A 71 -8.14 7.69 8.21
CA ALA A 71 -8.29 6.57 9.13
C ALA A 71 -9.75 6.36 9.59
N LYS A 72 -10.50 7.45 9.76
CA LYS A 72 -11.93 7.40 10.12
C LYS A 72 -12.76 6.76 9.00
N GLU A 73 -12.53 7.14 7.74
CA GLU A 73 -13.27 6.56 6.61
C GLU A 73 -12.90 5.09 6.35
N LEU A 74 -11.64 4.73 6.57
CA LEU A 74 -11.17 3.35 6.47
C LEU A 74 -11.73 2.46 7.58
N LEU A 75 -11.89 3.01 8.80
CA LEU A 75 -12.49 2.30 9.93
C LEU A 75 -13.90 1.81 9.61
N PHE A 76 -14.66 2.60 8.84
CA PHE A 76 -16.03 2.27 8.41
C PHE A 76 -16.10 1.62 7.03
N ASP A 77 -15.00 1.15 6.44
CA ASP A 77 -15.05 0.45 5.16
C ASP A 77 -15.84 -0.87 5.29
N PRO A 78 -16.74 -1.19 4.33
CA PRO A 78 -17.54 -2.41 4.38
C PRO A 78 -16.71 -3.69 4.50
N TRP A 79 -15.52 -3.73 3.87
CA TRP A 79 -14.64 -4.90 3.97
C TRP A 79 -14.11 -5.08 5.39
N LEU A 80 -13.62 -4.01 6.02
CA LEU A 80 -13.05 -4.05 7.36
C LEU A 80 -14.13 -4.34 8.43
N MET A 81 -15.28 -3.68 8.32
CA MET A 81 -16.40 -3.86 9.26
C MET A 81 -16.93 -5.30 9.26
N ARG A 82 -16.99 -5.98 8.11
CA ARG A 82 -17.37 -7.40 8.05
C ARG A 82 -16.40 -8.33 8.78
N GLY A 83 -15.14 -7.95 8.91
CA GLY A 83 -14.12 -8.75 9.60
C GLY A 83 -14.03 -8.50 11.11
N LEU A 84 -14.37 -7.29 11.58
CA LEU A 84 -14.22 -6.87 12.99
C LEU A 84 -15.29 -7.41 13.93
N PHE A 85 -16.48 -7.75 13.43
CA PHE A 85 -17.62 -8.21 14.26
C PHE A 85 -17.94 -9.70 14.03
N LYS A 86 -16.91 -10.52 13.84
CA LYS A 86 -17.05 -11.99 13.76
C LYS A 86 -16.91 -12.65 15.12
#